data_AF-A0A950GE00-F1
#
_entry.id   AF-A0A950GE00-F1
#
_cell.length_a   1.000
_cell.length_b   1.000
_cell.length_c   1.000
_cell.angle_alpha   90.00
_cell.angle_beta   90.00
_cell.angle_gamma   90.00
#
_symmetry.space_group_name_H-M   'P 1'
#
loop_
_entity.id
_entity.type
_entity.pdbx_description
1 polymer ?
#
loop_
_entity_poly.entity_id
_entity_poly.type
_entity_poly.pdbx_seq_one_letter_code
_entity_poly.pdbx_strand_id
1 'polypeptide(L)'
;ALQDALDGGLTEFHRLDATADIAGGIVRFRDSGLTSDAGEVAFDGSVSLPESSMELRAALRPSVPDPPEIGLRLTGPIASPRRIPELAAAAVWLAGRTP
;
A
#
# COMPACT_ATOMS: atom_id res chain seq x y z
N ALA A 1 -11.83 11.95 -5.10
CA ALA A 1 -10.43 12.44 -5.20
C ALA A 1 -9.44 11.48 -4.52
N LEU A 2 -9.38 11.40 -3.18
CA LEU A 2 -8.42 10.52 -2.50
C LEU A 2 -8.68 9.03 -2.74
N GLN A 3 -9.95 8.60 -2.71
CA GLN A 3 -10.32 7.21 -3.02
C GLN A 3 -10.00 6.84 -4.47
N ASP A 4 -10.26 7.74 -5.42
CA ASP A 4 -9.97 7.52 -6.85
C ASP A 4 -8.46 7.36 -7.10
N ALA A 5 -7.62 8.11 -6.37
CA ALA A 5 -6.16 8.00 -6.44
C ALA A 5 -5.64 6.65 -5.90
N LEU A 6 -6.41 5.95 -5.06
CA LEU A 6 -6.06 4.65 -4.51
C LEU A 6 -6.65 3.48 -5.32
N ASP A 7 -7.56 3.76 -6.25
CA ASP A 7 -8.21 2.74 -7.08
C ASP A 7 -7.29 2.25 -8.21
N GLY A 8 -6.35 3.09 -8.65
CA GLY A 8 -5.32 2.74 -9.62
C GLY A 8 -4.48 3.94 -10.06
N GLY A 9 -3.45 3.66 -10.85
CA GLY A 9 -2.52 4.66 -11.36
C GLY A 9 -1.15 4.09 -11.61
N LEU A 10 -0.25 4.95 -12.09
CA LEU A 10 1.18 4.68 -12.12
C LEU A 10 1.82 5.38 -10.92
N THR A 11 2.61 4.64 -10.16
CA THR A 11 3.42 5.20 -9.07
C THR A 11 4.87 5.24 -9.53
N GLU A 12 5.38 6.44 -9.78
CA GLU A 12 6.82 6.64 -9.95
C GLU A 12 7.51 6.47 -8.59
N PHE A 13 8.65 5.79 -8.56
CA PHE A 13 9.41 5.58 -7.34
C PHE A 13 10.91 5.64 -7.61
N HIS A 14 11.65 6.08 -6.60
CA HIS A 14 13.11 6.16 -6.63
C HIS A 14 13.75 4.87 -6.14
N ARG A 15 13.15 4.26 -5.12
CA ARG A 15 13.67 3.05 -4.49
C ARG A 15 12.53 2.16 -4.02
N LEU A 16 12.69 0.86 -4.25
CA LEU A 16 11.86 -0.19 -3.70
C LEU A 16 12.79 -1.21 -3.04
N ASP A 17 12.63 -1.40 -1.74
CA ASP A 17 13.29 -2.45 -0.97
C ASP A 17 12.24 -3.45 -0.51
N ALA A 18 12.49 -4.73 -0.70
CA ALA A 18 11.61 -5.77 -0.20
C ALA A 18 12.42 -6.97 0.25
N THR A 19 12.18 -7.43 1.48
CA THR A 19 12.66 -8.73 1.94
C THR A 19 11.53 -9.73 1.77
N ALA A 20 11.80 -10.87 1.14
CA ALA A 20 10.79 -11.90 0.97
C ALA A 20 11.34 -13.31 1.17
N ASP A 21 10.52 -14.15 1.79
CA ASP A 21 10.78 -15.58 1.93
C ASP A 21 9.84 -16.36 1.01
N ILE A 22 10.38 -17.36 0.33
CA ILE A 22 9.61 -18.20 -0.57
C ILE A 22 9.64 -19.63 -0.03
N ALA A 23 8.48 -20.14 0.36
CA ALA A 23 8.34 -21.51 0.85
C ALA A 23 7.01 -22.10 0.39
N GLY A 24 7.05 -23.31 -0.20
CA GLY A 24 5.83 -24.03 -0.62
C GLY A 24 4.96 -23.26 -1.62
N GLY A 25 5.56 -22.43 -2.48
CA GLY A 25 4.83 -21.60 -3.45
C GLY A 25 4.19 -20.33 -2.86
N ILE A 26 4.45 -20.03 -1.58
CA ILE A 26 4.01 -18.80 -0.93
C ILE A 26 5.20 -17.87 -0.81
N VAL A 27 5.08 -16.66 -1.36
CA VAL A 27 6.00 -15.55 -1.14
C VAL A 27 5.47 -14.74 0.05
N ARG A 28 6.30 -14.51 1.07
CA ARG A 28 5.95 -13.67 2.23
C ARG A 28 6.87 -12.46 2.25
N PHE A 29 6.29 -11.27 2.21
CA PHE A 29 7.02 -10.02 2.29
C PHE A 29 7.17 -9.60 3.75
N ARG A 30 8.38 -9.21 4.12
CA ARG A 30 8.77 -8.65 5.42
C ARG A 30 9.59 -7.39 5.15
N ASP A 31 9.49 -6.40 6.03
CA ASP A 31 10.33 -5.19 5.98
C ASP A 31 10.45 -4.60 4.57
N SER A 32 9.31 -4.37 3.91
CA SER A 32 9.28 -3.87 2.54
C SER A 32 8.79 -2.43 2.49
N GLY A 33 9.39 -1.65 1.60
CA GLY A 33 9.08 -0.24 1.44
C GLY A 33 9.42 0.31 0.07
N LEU A 34 8.79 1.43 -0.26
CA LEU A 34 8.98 2.19 -1.48
C LEU A 34 9.07 3.67 -1.11
N THR A 35 10.03 4.37 -1.72
CA THR A 35 10.17 5.82 -1.60
C THR A 35 9.99 6.49 -2.96
N SER A 36 9.27 7.61 -2.96
CA SER A 36 8.94 8.41 -4.15
C SER A 36 8.85 9.88 -3.80
N ASP A 37 8.78 10.76 -4.81
CA ASP A 37 8.50 12.19 -4.58
C ASP A 37 7.11 12.42 -3.98
N ALA A 38 6.15 11.54 -4.26
CA ALA A 38 4.80 11.59 -3.73
C ALA A 38 4.71 11.15 -2.25
N GLY A 39 5.74 10.49 -1.73
CA GLY A 39 5.80 10.00 -0.36
C GLY A 39 6.40 8.59 -0.24
N GLU A 40 6.13 7.99 0.91
CA GLU A 40 6.65 6.67 1.29
C GLU A 40 5.51 5.66 1.39
N VAL A 41 5.82 4.41 1.08
CA VAL A 41 4.92 3.27 1.27
C VAL A 41 5.68 2.20 2.02
N ALA A 42 5.13 1.71 3.13
CA ALA A 42 5.56 0.47 3.76
C ALA A 42 4.56 -0.62 3.41
N PHE A 43 4.99 -1.86 3.16
CA PHE A 43 4.08 -2.95 2.88
C PHE A 43 4.56 -4.30 3.42
N ASP A 44 3.58 -5.16 3.74
CA ASP A 44 3.77 -6.51 4.20
C ASP A 44 2.65 -7.43 3.68
N GLY A 45 2.87 -8.74 3.79
CA GLY A 45 1.84 -9.74 3.49
C GLY A 45 2.37 -10.90 2.65
N SER A 46 1.51 -11.48 1.82
CA SER A 46 1.85 -12.70 1.09
C SER A 46 1.19 -12.81 -0.27
N VAL A 47 1.83 -13.62 -1.12
CA VAL A 47 1.36 -14.01 -2.44
C VAL A 47 1.43 -15.53 -2.54
N SER A 48 0.31 -16.16 -2.85
CA SER A 48 0.24 -17.59 -3.18
C SER A 48 0.35 -17.75 -4.69
N LEU A 49 1.45 -18.34 -5.16
CA LEU A 49 1.66 -18.64 -6.57
C LEU A 49 0.71 -19.74 -7.08
N PRO A 50 0.47 -20.85 -6.35
CA PRO A 50 -0.47 -21.89 -6.78
C PRO A 50 -1.90 -21.36 -6.97
N GLU A 51 -2.35 -20.53 -6.04
CA GLU A 51 -3.70 -19.93 -6.07
C GLU A 51 -3.77 -18.64 -6.89
N SER A 52 -2.63 -18.16 -7.41
CA SER A 52 -2.50 -16.88 -8.09
C SER A 52 -3.19 -15.73 -7.35
N SER A 53 -3.06 -15.72 -6.02
CA SER A 53 -3.74 -14.77 -5.13
C SER A 53 -2.78 -14.05 -4.20
N MET A 54 -3.21 -12.92 -3.67
CA MET A 54 -2.45 -12.11 -2.74
C MET A 54 -3.29 -11.61 -1.58
N GLU A 55 -2.60 -11.36 -0.48
CA GLU A 55 -3.07 -10.55 0.62
C GLU A 55 -1.91 -9.67 1.09
N LEU A 56 -1.98 -8.38 0.76
CA LEU A 56 -0.99 -7.38 1.15
C LEU A 56 -1.65 -6.25 1.92
N ARG A 57 -0.89 -5.66 2.83
CA ARG A 57 -1.21 -4.43 3.54
C ARG A 57 -0.15 -3.42 3.19
N ALA A 58 -0.57 -2.21 2.85
CA ALA A 58 0.31 -1.09 2.60
C ALA A 58 -0.10 0.08 3.50
N ALA A 59 0.88 0.76 4.06
CA ALA A 59 0.74 2.02 4.77
C ALA A 59 1.40 3.10 3.92
N LEU A 60 0.60 4.00 3.36
CA LEU A 60 1.07 5.11 2.54
C LEU A 60 1.18 6.37 3.40
N ARG A 61 2.29 7.09 3.26
CA ARG A 61 2.54 8.38 3.91
C ARG A 61 2.89 9.41 2.83
N PRO A 62 1.93 10.27 2.44
CA PRO A 62 2.16 11.29 1.43
C PRO A 62 3.24 12.29 1.84
N SER A 63 3.96 12.88 0.88
CA SER A 63 4.94 13.93 1.14
C SER A 63 4.28 15.29 1.43
N VAL A 64 3.63 15.39 2.60
CA VAL A 64 2.95 16.59 3.10
C VAL A 64 3.34 16.82 4.57
N PRO A 65 3.28 18.06 5.09
CA PRO A 65 3.54 18.31 6.51
C PRO A 65 2.61 17.48 7.39
N ASP A 66 3.14 16.84 8.43
CA ASP A 66 2.40 15.95 9.35
C ASP A 66 1.54 14.93 8.58
N PRO A 67 2.13 13.99 7.82
CA PRO A 67 1.40 13.20 6.86
C PRO A 67 0.46 12.20 7.54
N PRO A 68 -0.77 12.03 7.05
CA PRO A 68 -1.64 10.98 7.56
C PRO A 68 -1.12 9.63 7.07
N GLU A 69 -1.23 8.61 7.91
CA GLU A 69 -1.10 7.25 7.43
C GLU A 69 -2.38 6.85 6.71
N ILE A 70 -2.24 6.37 5.48
CA ILE A 70 -3.35 5.89 4.66
C ILE A 70 -3.15 4.39 4.47
N GLY A 71 -4.02 3.59 5.08
CA GLY A 71 -3.97 2.13 4.91
C GLY A 71 -4.56 1.71 3.57
N LEU A 72 -3.99 0.67 2.96
CA LEU A 72 -4.52 0.04 1.76
C LEU A 72 -4.35 -1.48 1.86
N ARG A 73 -5.45 -2.21 1.78
CA ARG A 73 -5.43 -3.68 1.73
C ARG A 73 -5.68 -4.17 0.31
N LEU A 74 -4.79 -5.02 -0.20
CA LEU A 74 -4.87 -5.66 -1.51
C LEU A 74 -5.19 -7.13 -1.29
N THR A 75 -6.32 -7.62 -1.82
CA THR A 75 -6.76 -9.01 -1.60
C THR A 75 -7.32 -9.66 -2.85
N GLY A 76 -7.10 -10.95 -3.04
CA GLY A 76 -7.68 -11.73 -4.13
C GLY A 76 -6.70 -11.99 -5.28
N PRO A 77 -7.16 -12.16 -6.53
CA PRO A 77 -6.29 -12.55 -7.65
C PRO A 77 -5.17 -11.53 -7.91
N ILE A 78 -3.94 -11.99 -8.13
CA ILE A 78 -2.75 -11.12 -8.34
C ILE A 78 -2.94 -10.21 -9.55
N ALA A 79 -3.58 -10.70 -10.61
CA ALA A 79 -3.83 -9.91 -11.83
C ALA A 79 -4.92 -8.84 -11.64
N SER A 80 -5.77 -8.96 -10.61
CA SER A 80 -6.88 -8.05 -10.36
C SER A 80 -7.25 -8.05 -8.87
N PRO A 81 -6.36 -7.53 -8.01
CA PRO A 81 -6.60 -7.53 -6.59
C PRO A 81 -7.70 -6.51 -6.26
N ARG A 82 -8.59 -6.88 -5.33
CA ARG A 82 -9.52 -5.94 -4.73
C ARG A 82 -8.76 -5.01 -3.80
N ARG A 83 -8.93 -3.70 -4.01
CA ARG A 83 -8.33 -2.63 -3.23
C ARG A 83 -9.31 -2.13 -2.18
N ILE A 84 -8.89 -2.09 -0.92
CA ILE A 84 -9.72 -1.64 0.19
C ILE A 84 -8.94 -0.55 0.93
N PRO A 85 -9.23 0.74 0.68
CA PRO A 85 -8.56 1.84 1.35
C PRO A 85 -9.13 2.06 2.77
N GLU A 86 -8.24 2.32 3.72
CA GLU A 86 -8.56 2.67 5.11
C GLU A 86 -8.31 4.16 5.32
N LEU A 87 -9.37 4.95 5.19
CA LEU A 87 -9.28 6.41 5.10
C LEU A 87 -9.51 7.16 6.43
N ALA A 88 -9.67 6.44 7.54
CA ALA A 88 -10.05 7.04 8.82
C ALA A 88 -9.05 8.12 9.29
N ALA A 89 -7.75 7.81 9.29
CA ALA A 89 -6.70 8.75 9.67
C ALA A 89 -6.61 9.95 8.70
N ALA A 90 -6.73 9.70 7.39
CA ALA A 90 -6.78 10.77 6.39
C ALA A 90 -7.98 11.71 6.58
N ALA A 91 -9.15 11.19 6.94
CA ALA A 91 -10.34 11.99 7.20
C ALA A 91 -10.16 12.92 8.41
N VAL A 92 -9.57 12.42 9.51
CA VAL A 92 -9.23 13.23 10.69
C VAL A 92 -8.23 14.34 10.33
N TRP A 93 -7.21 13.99 9.56
CA TRP A 93 -6.17 14.92 9.09
C TRP A 93 -6.72 16.05 8.20
N LEU A 94 -7.70 15.73 7.33
CA LEU A 94 -8.41 16.71 6.51
C LEU A 94 -9.28 17.63 7.39
N ALA A 95 -10.00 17.06 8.36
CA ALA A 95 -10.87 17.83 9.25
C ALA A 95 -10.09 18.88 10.06
N GLY A 96 -8.92 18.51 10.59
CA GLY A 96 -8.03 19.42 11.33
C GLY A 96 -7.34 20.50 10.49
N ARG A 97 -7.47 20.44 9.16
CA ARG A 97 -6.96 21.45 8.21
C ARG A 97 -8.02 22.40 7.69
N THR A 98 -9.27 22.21 8.09
CA THR A 98 -10.34 23.17 7.80
C THR A 98 -10.07 24.43 8.64
N PRO A 99 -9.96 25.63 8.04
CA PRO A 99 -9.74 26.87 8.77
C PRO A 99 -10.89 27.22 9.72
#